data_AF-A0A9E5G5G5-F1
#
_entry.id   AF-A0A9E5G5G5-F1
#
_cell.length_a   1.000
_cell.length_b   1.000
_cell.length_c   1.000
_cell.angle_alpha   90.00
_cell.angle_beta   90.00
_cell.angle_gamma   90.00
#
_symmetry.space_group_name_H-M   'P 1'
#
loop_
_entity.id
_entity.type
_entity.pdbx_description
1 polymer ?
#
loop_
_entity_poly.entity_id
_entity_poly.type
_entity_poly.pdbx_seq_one_letter_code
_entity_poly.pdbx_strand_id
1 'polypeptide(L)' 'MKKIKLWMLAAKIEWHWWFILLVRQKGNSLLGKGVPMTSQKLYYLNRNLSTHSTKAIKAQSAYSLLAKSVR' A
#
# COMPACT_ATOMS: atom_id res chain seq x y z
N MET A 1 13.62 -6.58 21.33
CA MET A 1 13.19 -5.32 20.68
C MET A 1 13.23 -5.34 19.15
N LYS A 2 14.37 -5.63 18.50
CA LYS A 2 14.48 -5.59 17.03
C LYS A 2 13.52 -6.58 16.31
N LYS A 3 13.32 -7.80 16.85
CA LYS A 3 12.34 -8.78 16.33
C LYS A 3 10.88 -8.29 16.38
N ILE A 4 10.50 -7.59 17.46
CA ILE A 4 9.16 -6.99 17.60
C ILE A 4 8.97 -5.88 16.56
N LYS A 5 9.98 -5.03 16.37
CA LYS A 5 9.96 -3.99 15.33
C LYS A 5 9.82 -4.58 13.92
N LEU A 6 10.48 -5.72 13.64
CA LEU A 6 10.32 -6.44 12.37
C LEU A 6 8.89 -6.96 12.20
N TRP A 7 8.30 -7.55 13.23
CA TRP A 7 6.90 -8.00 13.21
C TRP A 7 5.93 -6.85 12.94
N MET A 8 6.10 -5.72 13.61
CA MET A 8 5.27 -4.53 13.37
C MET A 8 5.42 -3.99 11.94
N LEU A 9 6.64 -3.97 11.41
CA LEU A 9 6.90 -3.55 10.03
C LEU A 9 6.28 -4.52 9.01
N ALA A 10 6.37 -5.83 9.24
CA ALA A 10 5.73 -6.84 8.40
C ALA A 10 4.21 -6.67 8.38
N ALA A 11 3.58 -6.53 9.55
CA ALA A 11 2.14 -6.29 9.66
C ALA A 11 1.72 -4.98 8.94
N LYS A 12 2.53 -3.92 9.05
CA LYS A 12 2.27 -2.65 8.35
C LYS A 12 2.40 -2.78 6.84
N ILE A 13 3.37 -3.55 6.35
CA ILE A 13 3.55 -3.83 4.92
C ILE A 13 2.31 -4.57 4.39
N GLU A 14 1.88 -5.62 5.08
CA GLU A 14 0.71 -6.42 4.71
C GLU A 14 -0.56 -5.57 4.63
N TRP A 15 -0.78 -4.73 5.66
CA TRP A 15 -1.90 -3.78 5.69
C TRP A 15 -1.91 -2.85 4.48
N HIS A 16 -0.76 -2.30 4.08
CA HIS A 16 -0.68 -1.43 2.91
C HIS A 16 -0.97 -2.18 1.61
N TRP A 17 -0.49 -3.42 1.46
CA TRP A 17 -0.77 -4.25 0.28
C TRP A 17 -2.23 -4.65 0.18
N TRP A 18 -2.84 -5.07 1.29
CA TRP A 18 -4.26 -5.35 1.37
C TRP A 18 -5.10 -4.12 0.95
N PHE A 19 -4.75 -2.93 1.44
CA PHE A 19 -5.42 -1.69 1.04
C PHE A 19 -5.26 -1.38 -0.46
N ILE A 20 -4.06 -1.59 -1.02
CA ILE A 20 -3.82 -1.41 -2.46
C ILE A 20 -4.71 -2.35 -3.27
N LEU A 21 -4.83 -3.62 -2.86
CA LEU A 21 -5.72 -4.59 -3.48
C LEU A 21 -7.19 -4.13 -3.47
N LEU A 22 -7.68 -3.66 -2.33
CA LEU A 22 -9.04 -3.12 -2.22
C LEU A 22 -9.28 -1.91 -3.12
N VAL A 23 -8.33 -0.95 -3.14
CA VAL A 23 -8.43 0.24 -3.98
C VAL A 23 -8.42 -0.12 -5.47
N ARG A 24 -7.61 -1.10 -5.87
CA ARG A 24 -7.58 -1.60 -7.26
C ARG A 24 -8.90 -2.26 -7.66
N GLN A 25 -9.47 -3.12 -6.80
CA GLN A 25 -10.77 -3.73 -7.06
C GLN A 25 -11.87 -2.67 -7.20
N LYS A 26 -11.89 -1.67 -6.33
CA LYS A 26 -12.84 -0.55 -6.40
C LYS A 26 -12.64 0.29 -7.66
N GLY A 27 -11.40 0.58 -8.04
CA GLY A 27 -11.07 1.28 -9.29
C GLY A 27 -11.57 0.52 -10.52
N ASN A 28 -11.30 -0.79 -10.59
CA ASN A 28 -11.76 -1.65 -11.68
C ASN A 28 -13.29 -1.71 -11.75
N SER A 29 -13.98 -1.79 -10.60
CA SER A 29 -15.45 -1.75 -10.57
C SER A 29 -16.01 -0.43 -11.09
N LEU A 30 -15.40 0.71 -10.77
CA LEU A 30 -15.82 2.02 -11.29
C LEU A 30 -15.60 2.13 -12.80
N LEU A 31 -14.44 1.68 -13.28
CA LEU A 31 -14.12 1.64 -14.71
C LEU A 31 -15.11 0.73 -15.46
N GLY A 32 -15.43 -0.44 -14.91
CA GLY A 32 -16.44 -1.34 -15.48
C GLY A 32 -17.85 -0.77 -15.52
N LYS A 33 -18.15 0.22 -14.67
CA LYS A 33 -19.41 0.99 -14.68
C LYS A 33 -19.38 2.20 -15.63
N GLY A 34 -18.32 2.37 -16.43
CA GLY A 34 -18.16 3.48 -17.36
C GLY A 34 -17.79 4.81 -16.67
N VAL A 35 -17.31 4.79 -15.42
CA VAL A 35 -16.88 6.02 -14.75
C VAL A 35 -15.63 6.57 -15.45
N PRO A 36 -15.65 7.83 -15.93
CA PRO A 36 -14.51 8.40 -16.64
C PRO A 36 -13.27 8.45 -15.75
N MET A 37 -12.11 8.19 -16.34
CA MET A 37 -10.82 8.21 -15.64
C MET A 37 -10.49 9.60 -15.06
N THR A 38 -11.03 10.66 -15.68
CA THR A 38 -10.97 12.05 -15.22
C THR A 38 -11.92 12.35 -14.05
N SER A 39 -12.77 11.41 -13.65
CA SER A 39 -13.68 11.61 -12.54
C SER A 39 -12.92 11.83 -11.23
N GLN A 40 -13.46 12.71 -10.40
CA GLN A 40 -12.87 13.02 -9.11
C GLN A 40 -12.79 11.79 -8.19
N LYS A 41 -13.70 10.82 -8.35
CA LYS A 41 -13.66 9.53 -7.63
C LYS A 41 -12.41 8.71 -7.98
N LEU A 42 -12.10 8.57 -9.27
CA LEU A 42 -10.91 7.83 -9.71
C LEU A 42 -9.62 8.61 -9.41
N TYR A 43 -9.65 9.93 -9.49
CA TYR A 43 -8.54 10.78 -9.05
C TYR A 43 -8.16 10.51 -7.57
N TYR A 44 -9.13 10.52 -6.66
CA TYR A 44 -8.86 10.25 -5.25
C TYR A 44 -8.42 8.80 -4.98
N LEU A 45 -9.00 7.83 -5.69
CA LEU A 45 -8.55 6.43 -5.60
C LEU A 45 -7.09 6.28 -6.05
N ASN A 46 -6.72 6.93 -7.15
CA ASN A 46 -5.35 6.91 -7.66
C ASN A 46 -4.39 7.59 -6.67
N ARG A 47 -4.77 8.75 -6.11
CA ARG A 47 -3.98 9.44 -5.08
C ARG A 47 -3.76 8.58 -3.84
N ASN A 48 -4.79 7.87 -3.38
CA ASN A 48 -4.71 6.94 -2.27
C ASN A 48 -3.80 5.74 -2.59
N LEU A 49 -3.93 5.18 -3.80
CA LEU A 49 -3.06 4.11 -4.29
C LEU A 49 -1.59 4.53 -4.29
N SER A 50 -1.25 5.70 -4.84
CA SER A 50 0.12 6.22 -4.83
C SER A 50 0.66 6.43 -3.42
N THR A 51 -0.18 6.94 -2.51
CA THR A 51 0.19 7.16 -1.11
C THR A 51 0.49 5.85 -0.38
N HIS A 52 -0.39 4.85 -0.52
CA HIS A 52 -0.19 3.54 0.11
C HIS A 52 0.98 2.79 -0.50
N SER A 53 1.19 2.89 -1.81
CA SER A 53 2.35 2.29 -2.50
C SER A 53 3.67 2.87 -1.97
N THR A 54 3.75 4.20 -1.86
CA THR A 54 4.92 4.89 -1.30
C THR A 54 5.18 4.45 0.15
N LYS A 55 4.13 4.34 0.97
CA LYS A 55 4.25 3.88 2.37
C LYS A 55 4.69 2.41 2.45
N ALA A 56 4.18 1.54 1.59
CA ALA A 56 4.57 0.14 1.51
C ALA A 56 6.06 -0.01 1.17
N ILE A 57 6.53 0.69 0.13
CA ILE A 57 7.93 0.67 -0.30
C ILE A 57 8.87 1.19 0.82
N LYS A 58 8.48 2.28 1.49
CA LYS A 58 9.23 2.81 2.65
C LYS A 58 9.29 1.79 3.79
N ALA A 59 8.17 1.13 4.11
CA ALA A 59 8.12 0.11 5.15
C ALA A 59 8.95 -1.14 4.79
N GLN A 60 8.93 -1.58 3.53
CA GLN A 60 9.77 -2.67 3.01
C GLN A 60 11.26 -2.33 3.09
N SER A 61 11.63 -1.09 2.75
CA SER A 61 13.00 -0.61 2.86
C SER A 61 13.47 -0.62 4.32
N ALA A 62 12.66 -0.09 5.24
CA ALA A 62 12.94 -0.10 6.67
C ALA A 62 13.04 -1.53 7.24
N TYR A 63 12.15 -2.43 6.82
CA TYR A 63 12.19 -3.84 7.19
C TYR A 63 13.50 -4.49 6.73
N SER A 64 13.87 -4.28 5.47
CA SER A 64 15.08 -4.85 4.87
C SER A 64 16.35 -4.37 5.57
N LEU A 65 16.44 -3.08 5.88
CA LEU A 65 17.56 -2.51 6.65
C LEU A 65 17.62 -3.09 8.06
N LEU A 66 16.47 -3.16 8.75
CA LEU A 66 16.41 -3.69 10.11
C LEU A 66 16.78 -5.18 10.13
N ALA A 67 16.28 -5.96 9.17
CA ALA A 67 16.54 -7.39 9.05
C ALA A 67 18.04 -7.67 8.81
N LYS A 68 18.69 -6.88 7.95
CA LYS A 68 20.15 -6.96 7.73
C LYS A 68 20.96 -6.65 8.99
N SER A 69 20.49 -5.74 9.84
CA SER A 69 21.16 -5.38 11.11
C SER A 69 20.91 -6.33 12.30
N VAL A 70 20.11 -7.37 12.08
CA VAL A 70 19.80 -8.42 13.06
C VAL A 70 20.52 -9.73 12.72
N ARG A 71 21.02 -9.86 11.49
CA ARG A 71 21.81 -10.98 11.00
C ARG A 71 23.28 -10.77 11.32
#